data_AF-A0A356B0A1-F1
#
_entry.id   AF-A0A356B0A1-F1
#
_cell.length_a   1.000
_cell.length_b   1.000
_cell.length_c   1.000
_cell.angle_alpha   90.00
_cell.angle_beta   90.00
_cell.angle_gamma   90.00
#
_symmetry.space_group_name_H-M   'P 1'
#
loop_
_entity.id
_entity.type
_entity.pdbx_description
1 polymer ?
#
loop_
_entity_poly.entity_id
_entity_poly.type
_entity_poly.pdbx_seq_one_letter_code
_entity_poly.pdbx_strand_id
1 'polypeptide(L)'
;MKKRIWGIVFRLIVLCFIFYITYVMTVQQPILQAKNKQLEELEIMMDQAQQKNLDLREMLLLVDSDAYVEKEARERLGLIMPGEKVFIDMKD
;
A
#
# COMPACT_ATOMS: atom_id res chain seq x y z
N MET A 1 33.90 57.86 11.03
CA MET A 1 34.21 56.59 10.32
C MET A 1 33.36 55.40 10.79
N LYS A 2 33.09 55.22 12.10
CA LYS A 2 32.25 54.12 12.65
C LYS A 2 30.85 53.97 12.02
N LYS A 3 30.13 55.08 11.76
CA LYS A 3 28.77 55.04 11.16
C LYS A 3 28.74 54.45 9.73
N ARG A 4 29.82 54.62 8.95
CA ARG A 4 29.91 54.11 7.57
C ARG A 4 30.17 52.60 7.54
N ILE A 5 30.94 52.10 8.51
CA ILE A 5 31.24 50.67 8.67
C ILE A 5 29.97 49.92 9.12
N TRP A 6 29.17 50.51 10.01
CA TRP A 6 27.94 49.88 10.51
C TRP A 6 26.89 49.68 9.42
N GLY A 7 26.75 50.64 8.48
CA GLY A 7 25.88 50.47 7.31
C GLY A 7 26.38 49.46 6.27
N ILE A 8 27.67 49.10 6.28
CA ILE A 8 28.22 48.02 5.43
C ILE A 8 27.97 46.67 6.11
N VAL A 9 28.21 46.57 7.42
CA VAL A 9 27.93 45.36 8.21
C VAL A 9 26.45 45.00 8.16
N PHE A 10 25.55 45.97 8.29
CA PHE A 10 24.11 45.74 8.17
C PHE A 10 23.72 45.18 6.79
N ARG A 11 24.27 45.72 5.69
CA ARG A 11 24.03 45.21 4.34
C ARG A 11 24.56 43.79 4.14
N LEU A 12 25.71 43.45 4.72
CA LEU A 12 26.26 42.09 4.69
C LEU A 12 25.37 41.10 5.46
N ILE A 13 24.86 41.48 6.63
CA ILE A 13 23.94 40.64 7.40
C ILE A 13 22.65 40.35 6.61
N VAL A 14 22.06 41.38 6.00
CA VAL A 14 20.86 41.22 5.17
C VAL A 14 21.16 40.32 3.97
N LEU A 15 22.31 40.47 3.33
CA LEU A 15 22.70 39.64 2.18
C LEU A 15 22.91 38.17 2.59
N CYS A 16 23.58 37.92 3.71
CA CYS A 16 23.71 36.56 4.27
C CYS A 16 22.35 35.95 4.64
N PHE A 17 21.42 36.76 5.17
CA PHE A 17 20.08 36.29 5.51
C PHE A 17 19.29 35.89 4.27
N ILE A 18 19.36 36.67 3.19
CA ILE A 18 18.74 36.32 1.91
C ILE A 18 19.33 35.04 1.35
N PHE A 19 20.66 34.89 1.37
CA PHE A 19 21.34 33.66 0.94
C PHE A 19 20.94 32.44 1.78
N TYR A 20 20.77 32.61 3.08
CA TYR A 20 20.32 31.53 3.96
C TYR A 20 18.90 31.06 3.60
N ILE A 21 17.97 32.00 3.39
CA ILE A 21 16.59 31.67 2.99
C ILE A 21 16.58 30.92 1.66
N THR A 22 17.31 31.40 0.64
CA THR A 22 17.34 30.74 -0.68
C THR A 22 17.99 29.36 -0.61
N TYR A 23 19.03 29.18 0.21
CA TYR A 23 19.64 27.88 0.46
C TYR A 23 18.66 26.90 1.13
N VAL A 24 17.94 27.34 2.16
CA VAL A 24 16.94 26.50 2.84
C VAL A 24 15.81 26.10 1.88
N MET A 25 15.31 27.04 1.06
CA MET A 25 14.24 26.76 0.10
C MET A 25 14.65 25.80 -1.03
N THR A 26 15.92 25.76 -1.40
CA THR A 26 16.41 24.84 -2.45
C THR A 26 16.63 23.43 -1.91
N VAL A 27 17.07 23.29 -0.66
CA VAL A 27 17.35 21.99 -0.04
C VAL A 27 16.09 21.26 0.44
N GLN A 28 15.02 21.97 0.79
CA GLN A 28 13.80 21.34 1.34
C GLN A 28 12.90 20.64 0.32
N GLN A 29 12.94 21.02 -0.96
CA GLN A 29 12.06 20.44 -2.00
C GLN A 29 12.21 18.92 -2.21
N PRO A 30 13.42 18.34 -2.32
CA PRO A 30 13.55 16.89 -2.51
C PRO A 30 13.09 16.07 -1.31
N ILE A 31 13.22 16.62 -0.10
CA ILE A 31 12.79 15.96 1.15
C ILE A 31 11.26 15.82 1.14
N LEU A 32 10.55 16.89 0.78
CA LEU A 32 9.09 16.88 0.74
C LEU A 32 8.57 15.91 -0.32
N GLN A 33 9.22 15.88 -1.50
CA GLN A 33 8.88 14.94 -2.57
C GLN A 33 9.11 13.48 -2.16
N ALA A 34 10.25 13.19 -1.51
CA ALA A 34 10.55 11.83 -1.02
C ALA A 34 9.54 11.38 0.06
N LYS A 35 9.13 12.29 0.95
CA LYS A 35 8.12 11.99 1.97
C LYS A 35 6.74 11.73 1.37
N ASN A 36 6.32 12.50 0.38
CA ASN A 36 5.05 12.27 -0.31
C ASN A 36 5.03 10.93 -1.05
N LYS A 37 6.12 10.55 -1.73
CA LYS A 37 6.23 9.22 -2.36
C LYS A 37 6.14 8.08 -1.36
N GLN A 38 6.80 8.21 -0.20
CA GLN A 38 6.74 7.19 0.86
C GLN A 38 5.30 7.03 1.40
N LEU A 39 4.55 8.13 1.49
CA LEU A 39 3.14 8.08 1.91
C LEU A 39 2.29 7.37 0.87
N GLU A 40 2.43 7.73 -0.41
CA GLU A 40 1.69 7.12 -1.51
C GLU A 40 1.98 5.61 -1.61
N GLU A 41 3.25 5.19 -1.52
CA GLU A 41 3.62 3.77 -1.51
C GLU A 41 3.00 3.02 -0.33
N LEU A 42 2.99 3.62 0.86
CA LEU A 42 2.43 3.01 2.05
C LEU A 42 0.90 2.88 1.98
N GLU A 43 0.23 3.88 1.42
CA GLU A 43 -1.22 3.87 1.18
C GLU A 43 -1.60 2.76 0.19
N ILE A 44 -0.85 2.63 -0.91
CA ILE A 44 -1.04 1.53 -1.88
C ILE A 44 -0.85 0.16 -1.20
N MET A 45 0.18 0.00 -0.36
CA MET A 45 0.40 -1.25 0.36
C MET A 45 -0.73 -1.56 1.35
N MET A 46 -1.27 -0.55 2.04
CA MET A 46 -2.41 -0.72 2.94
C MET A 46 -3.66 -1.16 2.19
N ASP A 47 -3.98 -0.51 1.08
CA ASP A 47 -5.13 -0.86 0.24
C ASP A 47 -5.02 -2.29 -0.29
N GLN A 48 -3.84 -2.68 -0.80
CA GLN A 48 -3.58 -4.04 -1.25
C GLN A 48 -3.72 -5.07 -0.13
N ALA A 49 -3.24 -4.76 1.08
CA ALA A 49 -3.37 -5.65 2.23
C ALA A 49 -4.83 -5.78 2.68
N GLN A 50 -5.61 -4.69 2.65
CA GLN A 50 -7.03 -4.71 2.97
C GLN A 50 -7.83 -5.53 1.95
N GLN A 51 -7.57 -5.34 0.65
CA GLN A 51 -8.21 -6.12 -0.41
C GLN A 51 -7.91 -7.61 -0.25
N LYS A 52 -6.63 -7.98 -0.05
CA LYS A 52 -6.26 -9.38 0.24
C LYS A 52 -6.96 -9.93 1.49
N ASN A 53 -7.14 -9.12 2.53
CA ASN A 53 -7.83 -9.56 3.73
C ASN A 53 -9.31 -9.82 3.45
N LEU A 54 -9.96 -8.95 2.67
CA LEU A 54 -11.34 -9.13 2.22
C LEU A 54 -11.48 -10.41 1.39
N ASP A 55 -10.65 -10.59 0.36
CA ASP A 55 -10.65 -11.79 -0.49
C ASP A 55 -10.49 -13.07 0.34
N LEU A 56 -9.54 -13.08 1.28
CA LEU A 56 -9.31 -14.23 2.15
C LEU A 56 -10.49 -14.49 3.09
N ARG A 57 -11.17 -13.44 3.57
CA ARG A 57 -12.38 -13.59 4.40
C ARG A 57 -13.54 -14.15 3.59
N GLU A 58 -13.72 -13.70 2.35
CA GLU A 58 -14.72 -14.24 1.44
C GLU A 58 -14.41 -15.71 1.12
N MET A 59 -13.16 -16.06 0.84
CA MET A 59 -12.74 -17.45 0.65
C MET A 59 -12.99 -18.29 1.91
N LEU A 60 -12.72 -17.78 3.11
CA LEU A 60 -13.02 -18.49 4.35
C LEU A 60 -14.52 -18.74 4.51
N LEU A 61 -15.37 -17.75 4.21
CA LEU A 61 -16.83 -17.91 4.24
C LEU A 61 -17.31 -18.94 3.21
N LEU A 62 -16.66 -19.02 2.05
CA LEU A 62 -16.95 -20.04 1.05
C LEU A 62 -16.48 -21.42 1.49
N VAL A 63 -15.29 -21.53 2.08
CA VAL A 63 -14.73 -22.80 2.59
C VAL A 63 -15.54 -23.36 3.76
N ASP A 64 -16.04 -22.50 4.65
CA ASP A 64 -16.95 -22.87 5.74
C ASP A 64 -18.38 -23.18 5.26
N SER A 65 -18.69 -22.99 3.98
CA SER A 65 -19.99 -23.39 3.44
C SER A 65 -19.98 -24.88 3.11
N ASP A 66 -21.00 -25.61 3.60
CA ASP A 66 -21.17 -27.04 3.34
C ASP A 66 -21.10 -27.39 1.84
N ALA A 67 -21.53 -26.47 0.96
CA ALA A 67 -21.49 -26.63 -0.49
C ALA A 67 -20.07 -26.67 -1.08
N TYR A 68 -19.10 -25.93 -0.50
CA TYR A 68 -17.71 -26.00 -0.94
C TYR A 68 -17.04 -27.28 -0.47
N VAL A 69 -17.29 -27.69 0.79
CA VAL A 69 -16.82 -28.98 1.32
C VAL A 69 -17.37 -30.15 0.51
N GLU A 70 -18.66 -30.12 0.16
CA GLU A 70 -19.31 -31.13 -0.68
C GLU A 70 -18.72 -31.17 -2.10
N LYS A 71 -18.44 -30.00 -2.68
CA LYS A 71 -17.80 -29.89 -4.00
C LYS A 71 -16.37 -30.42 -3.98
N GLU A 72 -15.54 -29.99 -3.02
CA GLU A 72 -14.16 -30.46 -2.87
C GLU A 72 -14.13 -31.97 -2.59
N ALA A 73 -15.06 -32.48 -1.78
CA ALA A 73 -15.20 -33.91 -1.49
C ALA A 73 -15.56 -34.73 -2.74
N ARG A 74 -16.47 -34.24 -3.59
CA ARG A 74 -16.78 -34.90 -4.88
C ARG A 74 -15.61 -34.80 -5.87
N GLU A 75 -15.01 -33.62 -6.02
CA GLU A 75 -13.99 -33.36 -7.06
C GLU A 75 -12.60 -33.91 -6.73
N ARG A 76 -12.17 -33.81 -5.46
CA ARG A 76 -10.83 -34.25 -5.02
C ARG A 76 -10.82 -35.65 -4.46
N LEU A 77 -11.87 -36.01 -3.71
CA LEU A 77 -11.91 -37.28 -2.96
C LEU A 77 -12.85 -38.31 -3.58
N GLY A 78 -13.63 -37.94 -4.60
CA GLY A 78 -14.60 -38.84 -5.25
C GLY A 78 -15.70 -39.31 -4.29
N LEU A 79 -15.93 -38.60 -3.19
CA LEU A 79 -16.90 -38.99 -2.17
C LEU A 79 -18.32 -38.67 -2.65
N ILE A 80 -19.26 -39.57 -2.35
CA ILE A 80 -20.68 -39.43 -2.66
C ILE A 80 -21.50 -39.46 -1.38
N MET A 81 -22.70 -38.87 -1.38
CA MET A 81 -23.56 -38.91 -0.20
C MET A 81 -24.03 -40.34 0.11
N PRO A 82 -24.23 -40.69 1.40
CA PRO A 82 -24.79 -41.99 1.76
C PRO A 82 -26.19 -42.17 1.12
N GLY A 83 -26.30 -43.08 0.15
CA GLY A 83 -27.56 -43.35 -0.58
C GLY A 83 -27.62 -42.82 -2.02
N GLU A 84 -26.58 -42.13 -2.51
CA GLU A 84 -26.48 -41.66 -3.89
C GLU A 84 -26.11 -42.83 -4.84
N LYS A 85 -26.87 -43.03 -5.93
CA LYS A 85 -26.60 -44.08 -6.93
C LYS A 85 -25.84 -43.50 -8.11
N VAL A 86 -24.61 -43.92 -8.32
CA VAL A 86 -23.78 -43.49 -9.45
C VAL A 86 -24.24 -44.23 -10.72
N PHE A 87 -24.75 -43.50 -11.71
CA PHE A 87 -24.99 -44.03 -13.05
C PHE A 87 -23.73 -43.81 -13.89
N ILE A 88 -22.97 -44.88 -14.12
CA ILE A 88 -21.86 -44.87 -15.07
C ILE A 88 -22.45 -45.32 -16.41
N ASP A 89 -22.57 -44.39 -17.35
CA ASP A 89 -22.94 -44.72 -18.73
C ASP A 89 -21.75 -45.41 -19.40
N MET A 90 -21.78 -46.75 -19.43
CA MET A 90 -20.85 -47.53 -20.25
C MET A 90 -21.33 -47.41 -21.69
N LYS A 91 -20.70 -46.50 -22.44
CA LYS A 91 -20.84 -46.44 -23.89
C LYS A 91 -19.89 -47.47 -24.50
N ASP A 92 -20.47 -48.45 -25.19
CA ASP A 92 -19.80 -49.54 -25.93
C ASP A 92 -18.71 -49.05 -26.90
#